data_AF-A0A495X5Z1-F1
#
_entry.id   AF-A0A495X5Z1-F1
#
_cell.length_a   1.000
_cell.length_b   1.000
_cell.length_c   1.000
_cell.angle_alpha   90.00
_cell.angle_beta   90.00
_cell.angle_gamma   90.00
#
_symmetry.space_group_name_H-M   'P 1'
#
loop_
_entity.id
_entity.type
_entity.pdbx_description
1 polymer ?
#
loop_
_entity_poly.entity_id
_entity_poly.type
_entity_poly.pdbx_seq_one_letter_code
_entity_poly.pdbx_strand_id
1 'polypeptide(L)'
;MVDRLEGHDVRDPRDLHARVEVQLDQAAEEVTRRLAGKVAYQVVREAVVESYRQLAARAKVHGFLPILAARSAQQRLTGTR
;
A
#
# COMPACT_ATOMS: atom_id res chain seq x y z
N MET A 1 -9.06 11.21 -18.30
CA MET A 1 -8.81 12.37 -19.19
C MET A 1 -7.43 12.86 -18.79
N VAL A 2 -6.44 12.88 -19.70
CA VAL A 2 -5.03 13.07 -19.32
C VAL A 2 -4.75 14.57 -19.21
N ASP A 3 -4.42 15.05 -18.01
CA ASP A 3 -4.07 16.46 -17.78
C ASP A 3 -2.62 16.70 -18.19
N ARG A 4 -2.41 17.52 -19.23
CA ARG A 4 -1.07 17.89 -19.72
C ARG A 4 -0.54 19.10 -18.97
N LEU A 5 0.45 18.90 -18.11
CA LEU A 5 1.34 19.96 -17.64
C LEU A 5 2.65 19.89 -18.44
N GLU A 6 2.93 20.92 -19.25
CA GLU A 6 4.26 21.20 -19.83
C GLU A 6 4.93 20.06 -20.60
N GLY A 7 4.20 19.37 -21.49
CA GLY A 7 4.78 18.40 -22.42
C GLY A 7 5.21 17.07 -21.81
N HIS A 8 5.05 16.89 -20.49
CA HIS A 8 5.14 15.60 -19.83
C HIS A 8 3.74 15.00 -19.66
N ASP A 9 3.63 13.69 -19.90
CA ASP A 9 2.42 12.93 -19.64
C ASP A 9 2.26 12.76 -18.11
N VAL A 10 1.74 13.79 -17.46
CA VAL A 10 1.53 13.81 -16.02
C VAL A 10 0.35 12.90 -15.74
N ARG A 11 0.61 11.75 -15.09
CA ARG A 11 -0.46 10.86 -14.63
C ARG A 11 -1.40 11.66 -13.75
N ASP A 12 -2.70 11.56 -14.06
CA ASP A 12 -3.74 12.15 -13.23
C ASP A 12 -3.56 11.66 -11.78
N PRO A 13 -3.44 12.58 -10.81
CA PRO A 13 -3.24 12.20 -9.41
C PRO A 13 -4.38 11.32 -8.88
N ARG A 14 -5.60 11.44 -9.42
CA ARG A 14 -6.73 10.57 -9.04
C ARG A 14 -6.53 9.13 -9.52
N ASP A 15 -6.04 8.96 -10.75
CA ASP A 15 -5.70 7.64 -11.29
C ASP A 15 -4.53 7.00 -10.52
N LEU A 16 -3.57 7.82 -10.07
CA LEU A 16 -2.48 7.34 -9.22
C LEU A 16 -3.00 6.88 -7.85
N HIS A 17 -3.89 7.64 -7.22
CA HIS A 17 -4.50 7.26 -5.94
C HIS A 17 -5.33 5.98 -6.06
N ALA A 18 -6.17 5.86 -7.08
CA ALA A 18 -6.96 4.64 -7.32
C ALA A 18 -6.05 3.41 -7.54
N ARG A 19 -4.93 3.57 -8.25
CA ARG A 19 -3.94 2.50 -8.43
C ARG A 19 -3.26 2.11 -7.13
N VAL A 20 -2.94 3.07 -6.27
CA VAL A 20 -2.34 2.80 -4.95
C VAL A 20 -3.33 2.04 -4.07
N GLU A 21 -4.60 2.41 -4.05
CA GLU A 21 -5.62 1.69 -3.27
C GLU A 21 -5.75 0.23 -3.72
N VAL A 22 -5.80 -0.02 -5.03
CA VAL A 22 -5.82 -1.39 -5.59
C VAL A 22 -4.55 -2.17 -5.19
N GLN A 23 -3.38 -1.53 -5.22
CA GLN A 23 -2.13 -2.16 -4.79
C GLN A 23 -2.10 -2.48 -3.30
N LEU A 24 -2.72 -1.64 -2.46
CA LEU A 24 -2.82 -1.86 -1.02
C LEU A 24 -3.83 -2.96 -0.68
N ASP A 25 -4.93 -3.06 -1.42
CA ASP A 25 -5.90 -4.14 -1.27
C ASP A 25 -5.29 -5.50 -1.66
N GLN A 26 -4.58 -5.56 -2.80
CA GLN A 26 -3.84 -6.75 -3.23
C GLN A 26 -2.78 -7.17 -2.19
N ALA A 27 -2.07 -6.20 -1.61
CA ALA A 27 -1.13 -6.43 -0.52
C ALA A 27 -1.81 -6.96 0.74
N ALA A 28 -2.96 -6.42 1.12
CA ALA A 28 -3.73 -6.87 2.28
C ALA A 28 -4.27 -8.29 2.10
N GLU A 29 -4.76 -8.64 0.90
CA GLU A 29 -5.17 -10.00 0.57
C GLU A 29 -4.01 -10.99 0.72
N GLU A 30 -2.83 -10.64 0.19
CA GLU A 30 -1.64 -11.48 0.28
C GLU A 30 -1.20 -11.69 1.74
N VAL A 31 -1.20 -10.65 2.57
CA VAL A 31 -0.89 -10.78 4.00
C VAL A 31 -1.96 -11.61 4.71
N THR A 32 -3.23 -11.44 4.38
CA THR A 32 -4.33 -12.23 4.96
C THR A 32 -4.16 -13.73 4.63
N ARG A 33 -3.78 -14.05 3.38
CA ARG A 33 -3.44 -15.41 2.97
C ARG A 33 -2.26 -15.97 3.77
N ARG A 34 -1.19 -15.19 3.95
CA ARG A 34 0.00 -15.60 4.74
C ARG A 34 -0.30 -15.82 6.22
N LEU A 35 -1.22 -15.04 6.77
CA LEU A 35 -1.69 -15.21 8.14
C LEU A 35 -2.73 -16.34 8.27
N ALA A 36 -3.01 -17.09 7.20
CA ALA A 36 -3.99 -18.16 7.14
C ALA A 36 -5.38 -17.74 7.65
N GLY A 37 -5.77 -16.48 7.41
CA GLY A 37 -7.04 -15.92 7.88
C GLY A 37 -7.18 -15.80 9.40
N LYS A 38 -6.10 -15.96 10.18
CA LYS A 38 -6.12 -15.79 11.65
C LYS A 38 -6.43 -14.37 12.09
N VAL A 39 -6.23 -13.40 11.20
CA VAL A 39 -6.52 -11.99 11.40
C VAL A 39 -7.54 -11.57 10.36
N ALA A 40 -8.58 -10.84 10.78
CA ALA A 40 -9.61 -10.34 9.89
C ALA A 40 -9.02 -9.42 8.81
N TYR A 41 -9.49 -9.57 7.57
CA TYR A 41 -9.02 -8.77 6.43
C TYR A 41 -9.04 -7.26 6.71
N GLN A 42 -10.09 -6.76 7.37
CA GLN A 42 -10.19 -5.34 7.71
C GLN A 42 -9.02 -4.86 8.59
N VAL A 43 -8.63 -5.66 9.58
CA VAL A 43 -7.49 -5.36 10.46
C VAL A 43 -6.17 -5.40 9.69
N VAL A 44 -6.01 -6.39 8.79
CA VAL A 44 -4.84 -6.49 7.92
C VAL A 44 -4.74 -5.27 7.01
N ARG A 45 -5.85 -4.87 6.39
CA ARG A 45 -5.95 -3.73 5.48
C ARG A 45 -5.61 -2.42 6.19
N GLU A 46 -6.15 -2.20 7.38
CA GLU A 46 -5.83 -1.02 8.21
C GLU A 46 -4.32 -0.98 8.53
N ALA A 47 -3.73 -2.10 8.94
CA ALA A 47 -2.30 -2.18 9.22
C ALA A 47 -1.42 -1.92 7.98
N VAL A 48 -1.82 -2.39 6.81
CA VAL A 48 -1.14 -2.13 5.53
C VAL A 48 -1.23 -0.66 5.15
N VAL A 49 -2.41 -0.04 5.25
CA VAL A 49 -2.62 1.38 4.95
C VAL A 49 -1.82 2.27 5.90
N GLU A 50 -1.82 1.97 7.21
CA GLU A 50 -1.06 2.73 8.19
C GLU A 50 0.46 2.64 7.92
N SER A 51 0.95 1.43 7.62
CA SER A 51 2.35 1.21 7.27
C SER A 51 2.73 1.94 5.97
N TYR A 52 1.83 1.97 4.99
CA TYR A 52 2.02 2.75 3.76
C TYR A 52 2.11 4.25 4.05
N ARG A 53 1.20 4.81 4.86
CA ARG A 53 1.22 6.23 5.23
C ARG A 53 2.52 6.62 5.94
N GLN A 54 2.98 5.79 6.89
CA GLN A 54 4.23 6.03 7.62
C GLN A 54 5.46 6.02 6.69
N LEU A 55 5.50 5.10 5.73
CA LEU A 55 6.59 5.02 4.76
C LEU A 55 6.51 6.14 3.72
N ALA A 56 5.30 6.46 3.22
CA ALA A 56 5.07 7.51 2.25
C ALA A 56 5.46 8.90 2.76
N ALA A 57 5.33 9.15 4.08
CA ALA A 57 5.75 10.40 4.70
C ALA A 57 7.27 10.66 4.63
N ARG A 58 8.10 9.64 4.39
CA ARG A 58 9.57 9.75 4.41
C ARG A 58 10.25 9.25 3.13
N ALA A 59 9.54 8.50 2.29
CA ALA A 59 10.12 7.88 1.10
C ALA A 59 10.16 8.85 -0.08
N LYS A 60 11.31 8.94 -0.75
CA LYS A 60 11.47 9.64 -2.03
C LYS A 60 11.08 8.77 -3.24
N VAL A 61 10.95 7.45 -3.04
CA VAL A 61 10.60 6.48 -4.09
C VAL A 61 9.33 5.75 -3.69
N HIS A 62 8.25 6.01 -4.42
CA HIS A 62 6.92 5.51 -4.08
C HIS A 62 6.56 4.17 -4.75
N GLY A 63 7.31 3.74 -5.77
CA GLY A 63 7.01 2.55 -6.56
C GLY A 63 7.04 1.23 -5.80
N PHE A 64 7.81 1.15 -4.72
CA PHE A 64 7.95 -0.08 -3.90
C PHE A 64 7.22 0.00 -2.55
N LEU A 65 6.58 1.14 -2.26
CA LEU A 65 5.91 1.38 -0.98
C LEU A 65 4.82 0.35 -0.64
N PRO A 66 3.96 -0.11 -1.57
CA PRO A 66 2.93 -1.09 -1.24
C PRO A 66 3.51 -2.42 -0.71
N ILE A 67 4.61 -2.89 -1.32
CA ILE A 67 5.28 -4.13 -0.91
C ILE A 67 5.94 -3.97 0.48
N LEU A 68 6.59 -2.83 0.72
CA LEU A 68 7.21 -2.54 2.02
C LEU A 68 6.16 -2.38 3.13
N ALA A 69 5.03 -1.74 2.80
CA ALA A 69 3.90 -1.60 3.71
C ALA A 69 3.30 -2.97 4.08
N ALA A 70 3.12 -3.86 3.10
CA ALA A 70 2.65 -5.23 3.32
C ALA A 70 3.55 -6.00 4.30
N ARG A 71 4.86 -5.94 4.08
CA ARG A 71 5.84 -6.62 4.93
C ARG A 71 5.86 -6.05 6.36
N SER A 72 5.81 -4.73 6.48
CA SER A 72 5.77 -4.07 7.79
C SER A 72 4.50 -4.39 8.56
N ALA A 73 3.35 -4.43 7.88
CA ALA A 73 2.08 -4.85 8.48
C ALA A 73 2.13 -6.31 8.94
N GLN A 74 2.68 -7.21 8.11
CA GLN A 74 2.87 -8.61 8.48
C GLN A 74 3.71 -8.73 9.77
N GLN A 75 4.87 -8.08 9.84
CA GLN A 75 5.75 -8.09 11.03
C GLN A 75 5.05 -7.57 12.29
N ARG A 76 4.28 -6.48 12.18
CA ARG A 76 3.48 -5.93 13.27
C ARG A 76 2.43 -6.92 13.77
N LEU A 77 1.72 -7.57 12.85
CA LEU A 77 0.64 -8.51 13.18
C LEU A 77 1.15 -9.84 13.74
N THR A 78 2.36 -10.27 13.35
CA THR A 78 2.98 -11.51 13.86
C THR A 78 3.83 -11.28 15.11
N GLY A 79 4.04 -10.03 15.53
CA GLY A 79 4.87 -9.68 16.69
C GLY A 79 6.38 -9.95 16.49
N THR A 80 6.80 -10.26 15.25
CA THR A 80 8.20 -10.46 14.90
C THR A 80 8.84 -9.10 14.63
N ARG A 81 9.40 -8.49 15.69
CA ARG A 81 10.23 -7.29 15.60
C ARG A 81 11.69 -7.65 15.37
#